data_AF-A0A0Q4J8C9-F1
#
_entry.id   AF-A0A0Q4J8C9-F1
#
_cell.length_a   1.000
_cell.length_b   1.000
_cell.length_c   1.000
_cell.angle_alpha   90.00
_cell.angle_beta   90.00
_cell.angle_gamma   90.00
#
_symmetry.space_group_name_H-M   'P 1'
#
loop_
_entity.id
_entity.type
_entity.pdbx_description
1 polymer ?
#
loop_
_entity_poly.entity_id
_entity_poly.type
_entity_poly.pdbx_seq_one_letter_code
_entity_poly.pdbx_strand_id
1 'polypeptide(L)'
;MLTILSTKDPAVTVPDHRDGEPFGPPGVAYKSWEPLAKAFEGPPVPLQFVPQFWLNPEDVAGRVRDTTNRCRLNGCCGLDGMNGPNQQCACGAEVGTLQSDCWTAHIFVPEPDATEWCDG
;
A
#
# COMPACT_ATOMS: atom_id res chain seq x y z
N MET A 1 17.06 -1.60 2.50
CA MET A 1 16.92 -0.38 3.33
C MET A 1 16.10 0.61 2.53
N LEU A 2 15.04 1.17 3.11
CA LEU A 2 14.14 2.11 2.43
C LEU A 2 14.48 3.54 2.83
N THR A 3 14.43 4.46 1.87
CA THR A 3 14.42 5.90 2.15
C THR A 3 12.98 6.35 2.40
N ILE A 4 12.70 6.86 3.60
CA ILE A 4 11.36 7.34 3.95
C ILE A 4 11.27 8.85 3.72
N LEU A 5 10.41 9.27 2.79
CA LEU A 5 10.12 10.68 2.50
C LEU A 5 8.77 11.07 3.08
N SER A 6 8.74 12.16 3.85
CA SER A 6 7.51 12.66 4.47
C SER A 6 6.76 13.59 3.51
N THR A 7 5.49 13.32 3.21
CA THR A 7 4.68 14.24 2.37
C THR A 7 4.35 15.58 3.05
N LYS A 8 4.62 15.70 4.37
CA LYS A 8 4.58 16.98 5.09
C LYS A 8 5.81 17.86 4.84
N ASP A 9 6.89 17.29 4.31
CA ASP A 9 8.08 18.08 3.98
C ASP A 9 7.83 18.80 2.63
N PRO A 10 7.80 20.14 2.59
CA PRO A 10 7.56 20.88 1.35
C PRO A 10 8.65 20.69 0.29
N ALA A 11 9.82 20.15 0.65
CA ALA A 11 10.87 19.81 -0.31
C ALA A 11 10.61 18.46 -1.02
N VAL A 12 9.72 17.62 -0.48
CA VAL A 12 9.38 16.32 -1.08
C VAL A 12 8.39 16.53 -2.21
N THR A 13 8.80 16.15 -3.42
CA THR A 13 7.87 16.01 -4.55
C THR A 13 7.18 14.66 -4.46
N VAL A 14 5.88 14.67 -4.22
CA VAL A 14 5.04 13.47 -4.19
C VAL A 14 4.67 13.09 -5.64
N PRO A 15 4.90 11.85 -6.09
CA PRO A 15 4.47 11.41 -7.41
C PRO A 15 2.95 11.47 -7.59
N ASP A 16 2.51 11.59 -8.84
CA ASP A 16 1.09 11.42 -9.17
C ASP A 16 0.70 9.94 -9.06
N HIS A 17 -0.51 9.68 -8.57
CA HIS A 17 -1.13 8.36 -8.71
C HIS A 17 -1.59 8.17 -10.16
N ARG A 18 -0.93 7.28 -10.90
CA ARG A 18 -1.25 6.98 -12.30
C ARG A 18 -1.67 5.52 -12.46
N ASP A 19 -2.78 5.33 -13.18
CA ASP A 19 -3.36 4.04 -13.51
C ASP A 19 -2.33 3.10 -14.17
N GLY A 20 -2.13 1.92 -13.57
CA GLY A 20 -1.26 0.87 -14.09
C GLY A 20 0.24 1.10 -13.89
N GLU A 21 0.62 2.19 -13.22
CA GLU A 21 2.02 2.61 -13.05
C GLU A 21 2.44 2.49 -11.57
N PRO A 22 3.71 2.11 -11.28
CA PRO A 22 4.28 2.24 -9.94
C PRO A 22 4.15 3.67 -9.43
N PHE A 23 3.66 3.83 -8.21
CA PHE A 23 3.53 5.16 -7.60
C PHE A 23 4.87 5.85 -7.42
N GLY A 24 5.90 5.12 -7.00
CA GLY A 24 7.24 5.66 -6.78
C GLY A 24 8.32 4.67 -7.21
N PRO A 25 9.58 5.10 -7.26
CA PRO A 25 10.69 4.21 -7.55
C PRO A 25 10.87 3.18 -6.42
N PRO A 26 11.42 1.98 -6.72
CA PRO A 26 11.86 1.05 -5.67
C PRO A 26 12.87 1.69 -4.73
N GLY A 27 12.88 1.25 -3.47
CA GLY A 27 13.78 1.74 -2.43
C GLY A 27 13.30 3.01 -1.71
N VAL A 28 12.17 3.60 -2.12
CA VAL A 28 11.61 4.82 -1.53
C VAL A 28 10.20 4.56 -1.02
N ALA A 29 9.95 4.92 0.24
CA ALA A 29 8.62 4.90 0.84
C ALA A 29 8.14 6.33 1.11
N TYR A 30 6.92 6.66 0.71
CA TYR A 30 6.32 7.96 1.00
C TYR A 30 5.41 7.85 2.21
N LYS A 31 5.80 8.51 3.30
CA LYS A 31 4.97 8.63 4.50
C LYS A 31 3.93 9.72 4.26
N SER A 32 2.69 9.31 4.00
CA SER A 32 1.57 10.19 3.70
C SER A 32 0.65 10.42 4.90
N TRP A 33 0.09 11.62 4.99
CA TRP A 33 -1.01 11.98 5.89
C TRP A 33 -2.34 12.18 5.16
N GLU A 34 -2.40 11.72 3.91
CA GLU A 34 -3.62 11.58 3.15
C GLU A 34 -3.86 10.09 2.88
N PRO A 35 -5.05 9.55 3.15
CA PRO A 35 -5.35 8.17 2.84
C PRO A 35 -5.62 7.99 1.35
N LEU A 36 -5.22 6.85 0.78
CA LEU A 36 -5.52 6.47 -0.61
C LEU A 36 -7.02 6.32 -0.88
N ALA A 37 -7.81 5.95 0.13
CA ALA A 37 -9.24 5.75 0.01
C ALA A 37 -9.98 6.46 1.15
N LYS A 38 -11.18 6.96 0.85
CA LYS A 38 -12.10 7.54 1.83
C LYS A 38 -13.51 7.10 1.54
N ALA A 39 -14.18 6.56 2.55
CA ALA A 39 -15.63 6.39 2.52
C ALA A 39 -16.29 7.78 2.53
N PHE A 40 -17.26 7.99 1.64
CA PHE A 40 -18.10 9.19 1.68
C PHE A 40 -19.15 9.10 2.80
N GLU A 41 -19.68 7.90 3.04
CA GLU A 41 -20.64 7.60 4.10
C GLU A 41 -20.38 6.18 4.65
N GLY A 42 -20.75 5.94 5.92
CA GLY A 42 -20.61 4.63 6.56
C GLY A 42 -19.27 4.41 7.28
N PRO A 43 -18.94 3.15 7.63
CA PRO A 43 -17.69 2.83 8.32
C PRO A 43 -16.47 3.10 7.40
N PRO A 44 -15.28 3.31 7.98
CA PRO A 44 -14.06 3.49 7.19
C PRO A 44 -13.81 2.31 6.25
N VAL A 45 -13.42 2.61 5.01
CA VAL A 45 -12.97 1.59 4.05
C VAL A 45 -11.52 1.20 4.32
N PRO A 46 -11.07 0.03 3.83
CA PRO A 46 -9.64 -0.27 3.79
C PRO A 46 -8.84 0.89 3.19
N LEU A 47 -7.63 1.11 3.70
CA LEU A 47 -6.78 2.25 3.36
C LEU A 47 -7.35 3.64 3.73
N GLN A 48 -8.35 3.73 4.61
CA GLN A 48 -8.80 4.99 5.22
C GLN A 48 -8.15 5.20 6.60
N PHE A 49 -6.84 5.31 6.64
CA PHE A 49 -6.07 5.60 7.86
C PHE A 49 -4.85 6.46 7.54
N VAL A 50 -4.29 7.10 8.56
CA VAL A 50 -3.06 7.90 8.44
C VAL A 50 -2.20 7.75 9.71
N PRO A 51 -0.86 7.80 9.62
CA PRO A 51 -0.10 7.91 8.38
C PRO A 51 -0.14 6.60 7.56
N GLN A 52 0.02 6.73 6.25
CA GLN A 52 0.29 5.61 5.36
C GLN A 52 1.75 5.64 4.91
N PHE A 53 2.29 4.48 4.59
CA PHE A 53 3.56 4.38 3.87
C PHE A 53 3.25 3.77 2.52
N TRP A 54 3.44 4.56 1.47
CA TRP A 54 3.23 4.12 0.09
C TRP A 54 4.56 3.61 -0.46
N LEU A 55 4.66 2.30 -0.63
CA LEU A 55 5.85 1.61 -1.12
C LEU A 55 5.65 1.18 -2.58
N ASN A 56 6.75 1.08 -3.32
CA ASN A 56 6.74 0.34 -4.57
C ASN A 56 6.52 -1.16 -4.25
N PRO A 57 5.60 -1.87 -4.95
CA PRO A 57 5.38 -3.30 -4.72
C PRO A 57 6.64 -4.18 -4.86
N GLU A 58 7.63 -3.78 -5.66
CA GLU A 58 8.90 -4.48 -5.81
C GLU A 58 9.70 -4.55 -4.50
N ASP A 59 9.53 -3.58 -3.59
CA ASP A 59 10.24 -3.55 -2.31
C ASP A 59 9.83 -4.71 -1.37
N VAL A 60 8.66 -5.31 -1.60
CA VAL A 60 8.13 -6.43 -0.82
C VAL A 60 7.98 -7.72 -1.65
N ALA A 61 8.27 -7.66 -2.95
CA ALA A 61 8.10 -8.79 -3.85
C ALA A 61 8.90 -10.02 -3.38
N GLY A 62 8.26 -11.18 -3.41
CA GLY A 62 8.85 -12.45 -2.94
C GLY A 62 8.98 -12.58 -1.42
N ARG A 63 8.60 -11.56 -0.63
CA ARG A 63 8.52 -11.63 0.84
C ARG A 63 7.09 -11.77 1.36
N VAL A 64 6.13 -11.33 0.55
CA VAL A 64 4.70 -11.48 0.81
C VAL A 64 4.05 -12.35 -0.26
N ARG A 65 2.85 -12.82 0.04
CA ARG A 65 1.97 -13.56 -0.87
C ARG A 65 0.53 -13.14 -0.68
N ASP A 66 -0.30 -13.39 -1.68
CA ASP A 66 -1.74 -13.15 -1.57
C ASP A 66 -2.36 -13.90 -0.38
N THR A 67 -3.32 -13.24 0.27
CA THR A 67 -4.19 -13.88 1.26
C THR A 67 -4.98 -15.02 0.64
N THR A 68 -5.39 -16.01 1.45
CA THR A 68 -6.30 -17.08 1.00
C THR A 68 -7.75 -16.61 0.91
N ASN A 69 -8.08 -15.43 1.46
CA ASN A 69 -9.41 -14.86 1.40
C ASN A 69 -9.69 -14.24 0.03
N ARG A 70 -10.35 -15.01 -0.84
CA ARG A 70 -10.68 -14.61 -2.22
C ARG A 70 -11.51 -13.33 -2.32
N CYS A 71 -12.29 -12.97 -1.30
CA CYS A 71 -13.06 -11.73 -1.30
C CYS A 71 -12.18 -10.46 -1.24
N ARG A 72 -10.88 -10.61 -0.97
CA ARG A 72 -9.89 -9.53 -0.91
C ARG A 72 -8.95 -9.49 -2.12
N LEU A 73 -9.18 -10.37 -3.10
CA LEU A 73 -8.36 -10.52 -4.30
C LEU A 73 -9.09 -10.01 -5.55
N ASN A 74 -9.81 -8.88 -5.43
CA ASN A 74 -10.60 -8.33 -6.53
C ASN A 74 -9.72 -7.48 -7.45
N GLY A 75 -10.15 -7.38 -8.70
CA GLY A 75 -9.60 -6.51 -9.73
C GLY A 75 -9.70 -7.12 -11.12
N CYS A 76 -9.30 -6.35 -12.14
CA CYS A 76 -9.37 -6.73 -13.54
C CYS A 76 -8.05 -7.31 -14.04
N CYS A 77 -6.97 -6.54 -13.92
CA CYS A 77 -5.63 -6.93 -14.37
C CYS A 77 -4.68 -7.24 -13.22
N GLY A 78 -5.06 -6.86 -12.00
CA GLY A 78 -4.32 -7.08 -10.77
C GLY A 78 -5.23 -6.90 -9.56
N LEU A 79 -4.68 -6.51 -8.41
CA LEU A 79 -5.43 -6.34 -7.17
C LEU A 79 -5.88 -4.88 -7.03
N ASP A 80 -7.17 -4.61 -6.83
CA ASP A 80 -7.68 -3.25 -6.64
C ASP A 80 -7.38 -2.66 -5.24
N GLY A 81 -7.09 -3.54 -4.27
CA GLY A 81 -6.85 -3.19 -2.87
C GLY A 81 -8.07 -2.70 -2.08
N MET A 82 -9.26 -2.64 -2.67
CA MET A 82 -10.46 -2.05 -2.05
C MET A 82 -10.96 -2.83 -0.83
N ASN A 83 -10.63 -4.13 -0.76
CA ASN A 83 -11.05 -5.04 0.30
C ASN A 83 -9.87 -5.57 1.12
N GLY A 84 -8.73 -4.86 1.15
CA GLY A 84 -7.54 -5.26 1.88
C GLY A 84 -7.74 -5.43 3.41
N PRO A 85 -6.75 -5.99 4.14
CA PRO A 85 -5.44 -6.43 3.67
C PRO A 85 -5.49 -7.66 2.76
N ASN A 86 -4.68 -7.66 1.69
CA ASN A 86 -4.66 -8.73 0.69
C ASN A 86 -3.29 -9.42 0.55
N GLN A 87 -2.28 -8.99 1.31
CA GLN A 87 -0.95 -9.60 1.34
C GLN A 87 -0.61 -10.14 2.74
N GLN A 88 0.03 -11.31 2.77
CA GLN A 88 0.45 -12.01 3.97
C GLN A 88 1.95 -12.32 3.97
N CYS A 89 2.55 -12.32 5.15
CA CYS A 89 3.87 -12.88 5.39
C CYS A 89 3.84 -14.43 5.28
N ALA A 90 5.00 -15.06 5.16
CA ALA A 90 5.14 -16.53 5.21
C ALA A 90 4.54 -17.15 6.49
N CYS A 91 4.51 -16.41 7.62
CA CYS A 91 3.88 -16.87 8.87
C CYS A 91 2.33 -16.81 8.84
N GLY A 92 1.73 -16.22 7.80
CA GLY A 92 0.28 -16.06 7.64
C GLY A 92 -0.30 -14.76 8.20
N ALA A 93 0.51 -13.92 8.85
CA ALA A 93 0.07 -12.60 9.28
C ALA A 93 -0.26 -11.71 8.06
N GLU A 94 -1.37 -10.99 8.12
CA GLU A 94 -1.76 -10.00 7.12
C GLU A 94 -0.93 -8.73 7.34
N VAL A 95 -0.11 -8.38 6.36
CA VAL A 95 0.94 -7.35 6.52
C VAL A 95 0.73 -6.12 5.66
N GLY A 96 -0.27 -6.13 4.76
CA GLY A 96 -0.60 -4.95 3.98
C GLY A 96 -1.57 -5.19 2.84
N THR A 97 -1.82 -4.11 2.13
CA THR A 97 -2.68 -4.06 0.95
C THR A 97 -1.85 -3.68 -0.26
N LEU A 98 -1.89 -4.54 -1.29
CA LEU A 98 -1.36 -4.28 -2.62
C LEU A 98 -2.48 -3.76 -3.52
N GLN A 99 -2.24 -2.60 -4.13
CA GLN A 99 -2.90 -2.14 -5.35
C GLN A 99 -1.98 -2.43 -6.54
N SER A 100 -2.51 -3.12 -7.55
CA SER A 100 -1.81 -3.49 -8.79
C SER A 100 -2.75 -3.65 -9.98
N ASP A 101 -4.00 -3.18 -9.86
CA ASP A 101 -4.96 -3.20 -10.95
C ASP A 101 -4.69 -2.05 -11.94
N CYS A 102 -5.08 -2.23 -13.20
CA CYS A 102 -4.74 -1.32 -14.30
C CYS A 102 -5.36 0.07 -14.18
N TRP A 103 -6.36 0.26 -13.33
CA TRP A 103 -7.01 1.55 -13.03
C TRP A 103 -6.60 2.10 -11.66
N THR A 104 -5.65 1.46 -10.99
CA THR A 104 -5.05 1.93 -9.73
C THR A 104 -3.58 2.27 -9.96
N ALA A 105 -3.02 3.13 -9.12
CA ALA A 105 -1.56 3.17 -9.00
C ALA A 105 -1.06 1.88 -8.35
N HIS A 106 0.10 1.39 -8.79
CA HIS A 106 0.70 0.22 -8.19
C HIS A 106 1.42 0.60 -6.89
N ILE A 107 0.85 0.20 -5.76
CA ILE A 107 1.28 0.61 -4.41
C ILE A 107 1.12 -0.55 -3.45
N PHE A 108 2.10 -0.73 -2.57
CA PHE A 108 1.93 -1.52 -1.35
C PHE A 108 1.81 -0.60 -0.14
N VAL A 109 0.77 -0.79 0.67
CA VAL A 109 0.60 -0.09 1.95
C VAL A 109 0.65 -1.10 3.10
N PRO A 110 1.67 -1.03 3.98
CA PRO A 110 1.75 -1.87 5.15
C PRO A 110 0.55 -1.69 6.08
N GLU A 111 0.11 -2.78 6.72
CA GLU A 111 -0.94 -2.75 7.74
C GLU A 111 -0.35 -2.20 9.05
N PRO A 112 -0.78 -0.99 9.51
CA PRO A 112 -0.16 -0.31 10.65
C PRO A 112 -0.24 -1.08 11.96
N ASP A 113 -1.28 -1.90 12.16
CA ASP A 113 -1.46 -2.66 13.40
C ASP A 113 -0.68 -3.99 13.40
N ALA A 114 -0.14 -4.40 12.25
CA ALA A 114 0.56 -5.68 12.07
C ALA A 114 2.03 -5.51 11.66
N THR A 115 2.50 -4.27 11.45
CA THR A 115 3.86 -4.00 10.98
C THR A 115 4.52 -2.88 11.79
N GLU A 116 5.83 -3.00 12.00
CA GLU A 116 6.64 -1.98 12.65
C GLU A 116 7.88 -1.65 11.80
N TRP A 117 8.34 -0.41 11.91
CA TRP A 117 9.57 0.02 11.26
C TRP A 117 10.75 -0.29 12.18
N CYS A 118 11.67 -1.12 11.71
CA CYS A 118 12.95 -1.33 12.38
C CYS A 118 13.98 -0.37 11.81
N ASP A 119 14.66 0.38 12.68
CA ASP A 119 15.85 1.14 12.30
C ASP A 119 16.96 0.15 11.88
N GLY A 120 17.69 0.52 10.82
CA GLY A 120 18.84 -0.24 10.30
C GLY A 120 20.17 0.22 10.87
#